data_AF-A0A831KKV5-F1
#
_entry.id   AF-A0A831KKV5-F1
#
_cell.length_a   1.000
_cell.length_b   1.000
_cell.length_c   1.000
_cell.angle_alpha   90.00
_cell.angle_beta   90.00
_cell.angle_gamma   90.00
#
_symmetry.space_group_name_H-M   'P 1'
#
loop_
_entity.id
_entity.type
_entity.pdbx_description
1 polymer ?
#
loop_
_entity_poly.entity_id
_entity_poly.type
_entity_poly.pdbx_seq_one_letter_code
_entity_poly.pdbx_strand_id
1 'polypeptide(L)'
;LITFTHVYTMLFSLASSIFFLFEKKLKKIVASFIYLFKLYFLGFLLIGFWLVPFVLRLEYSTPYAFRWIYSNPRREILPDILLPFFVLSLLGIAVSLKLRDKRIHFFVFTIIVSIIFYFLSPLLGVVDIRFLPFIQLMLCIIAAYPIGKLLERVRVSWLFSIIIVLITLVWVERNVTYIPFWIKWNYEGFENKPLWETFRRVNEFVKGSYKDPRVIFEHSQFHDKAGTPRAFESLPLFSGRSTYEGLYMQSSISAPFIFYFQSEISESAPCPFPQWSPCTSYNSTKAAKHLAMFNVEYIIAVSDMVKDDLESNELYELVASFEPYEIFRLKINPNRYVTVPKYLPVAFPRKNWKKVSYEWFKREDLIDVPLVFTDNRKEFSLYSYSLDDVPKVPLNVSCNIKEEVEIEEIKFTTNCVGIPHIISISYFPNWKVEGAKKVHLVSPSFMLVIPEREEVRLFYGDTFIDFLGKLATLAGILLLCFITFSRSHKFRSFMPRYIAS
;
A
#
# COMPACT_ATOMS: atom_id res chain seq x y z
N LEU A 1 17.01 2.92 -10.44
CA LEU A 1 16.66 1.48 -10.48
C LEU A 1 16.20 0.97 -9.11
N ILE A 2 17.04 1.00 -8.07
CA ILE A 2 16.69 0.50 -6.71
C ILE A 2 15.36 1.08 -6.17
N THR A 3 15.10 2.37 -6.38
CA THR A 3 13.84 2.96 -5.92
C THR A 3 12.62 2.49 -6.71
N PHE A 4 12.78 2.23 -8.02
CA PHE A 4 11.70 1.69 -8.86
C PHE A 4 11.38 0.23 -8.54
N THR A 5 12.31 -0.51 -7.91
CA THR A 5 12.05 -1.90 -7.53
C THR A 5 11.31 -1.97 -6.20
N HIS A 6 11.79 -1.29 -5.15
CA HIS A 6 11.14 -1.35 -3.84
C HIS A 6 11.64 -0.27 -2.86
N VAL A 7 10.74 0.30 -2.05
CA VAL A 7 11.10 1.35 -1.08
C VAL A 7 12.03 0.85 0.03
N TYR A 8 11.86 -0.40 0.47
CA TYR A 8 12.71 -0.97 1.54
C TYR A 8 14.15 -1.17 1.07
N THR A 9 14.36 -1.59 -0.18
CA THR A 9 15.70 -1.69 -0.76
C THR A 9 16.37 -0.32 -0.89
N MET A 10 15.59 0.75 -1.16
CA MET A 10 16.09 2.11 -1.18
C MET A 10 16.55 2.56 0.21
N LEU A 11 15.71 2.41 1.25
CA LEU A 11 16.05 2.77 2.63
C LEU A 11 17.30 2.02 3.12
N PHE A 12 17.33 0.72 2.85
CA PHE A 12 18.45 -0.14 3.18
C PHE A 12 19.75 0.27 2.47
N SER A 13 19.69 0.57 1.16
CA SER A 13 20.84 1.02 0.38
C SER A 13 21.38 2.36 0.87
N LEU A 14 20.49 3.32 1.17
CA LEU A 14 20.84 4.63 1.71
C LEU A 14 21.57 4.48 3.05
N ALA A 15 20.99 3.75 4.00
CA ALA A 15 21.59 3.56 5.32
C ALA A 15 22.89 2.76 5.27
N SER A 16 22.98 1.73 4.42
CA SER A 16 24.21 0.94 4.27
C SER A 16 25.38 1.80 3.75
N SER A 17 25.10 2.80 2.90
CA SER A 17 26.14 3.69 2.37
C SER A 17 26.83 4.57 3.43
N ILE A 18 26.19 4.76 4.59
CA ILE A 18 26.77 5.49 5.73
C ILE A 18 28.11 4.87 6.15
N PHE A 19 28.32 3.58 5.88
CA PHE A 19 29.60 2.90 6.09
C PHE A 19 30.79 3.70 5.54
N PHE A 20 30.65 4.29 4.35
CA PHE A 20 31.74 5.02 3.68
C PHE A 20 32.07 6.37 4.34
N LEU A 21 31.28 6.81 5.32
CA LEU A 21 31.57 7.98 6.15
C LEU A 21 32.42 7.62 7.39
N PHE A 22 32.56 6.34 7.75
CA PHE A 22 33.43 5.89 8.84
C PHE A 22 34.89 5.73 8.38
N GLU A 23 35.53 6.85 8.01
CA GLU A 23 36.95 6.90 7.63
C GLU A 23 37.78 7.69 8.63
N LYS A 24 39.05 7.31 8.82
CA LYS A 24 39.93 7.97 9.81
C LYS A 24 40.34 9.40 9.43
N LYS A 25 40.34 9.72 8.13
CA LYS A 25 40.83 11.02 7.61
C LYS A 25 39.65 11.89 7.20
N LEU A 26 39.54 13.08 7.79
CA LEU A 26 38.46 14.04 7.48
C LEU A 26 38.33 14.32 5.97
N LYS A 27 39.45 14.49 5.25
CA LYS A 27 39.44 14.67 3.78
C LYS A 27 38.72 13.53 3.04
N LYS A 28 38.85 12.28 3.49
CA LYS A 28 38.16 11.12 2.90
C LYS A 28 36.68 11.09 3.26
N ILE A 29 36.34 11.47 4.50
CA ILE A 29 34.94 11.59 4.94
C ILE A 29 34.22 12.62 4.08
N VAL A 30 34.80 13.82 3.91
CA VAL A 30 34.23 14.90 3.10
C VAL A 30 34.09 14.48 1.63
N ALA A 31 35.13 13.86 1.06
CA ALA A 31 35.05 13.37 -0.33
C ALA A 31 33.94 12.32 -0.52
N SER A 32 33.81 11.39 0.43
CA SER A 32 32.77 10.35 0.40
C SER A 32 31.37 10.94 0.59
N PHE A 33 31.21 11.89 1.51
CA PHE A 33 29.96 12.62 1.71
C PHE A 33 29.55 13.37 0.44
N ILE A 34 30.46 14.12 -0.19
CA ILE A 34 30.17 14.84 -1.44
C ILE A 34 29.77 13.86 -2.55
N TYR A 35 30.45 12.71 -2.65
CA TYR A 35 30.11 11.70 -3.64
C TYR A 35 28.72 11.10 -3.40
N LEU A 36 28.45 10.65 -2.17
CA LEU A 36 27.14 10.08 -1.79
C LEU A 36 26.03 11.11 -1.95
N PHE A 37 26.26 12.36 -1.52
CA PHE A 37 25.31 13.46 -1.72
C PHE A 37 24.99 13.65 -3.20
N LYS A 38 26.00 13.76 -4.07
CA LYS A 38 25.78 13.90 -5.52
C LYS A 38 25.01 12.70 -6.10
N LEU A 39 25.35 11.48 -5.68
CA LEU A 39 24.69 10.25 -6.13
C LEU A 39 23.21 10.22 -5.71
N TYR A 40 22.92 10.44 -4.43
CA TYR A 40 21.56 10.39 -3.90
C TYR A 40 20.74 11.61 -4.31
N PHE A 41 21.35 12.78 -4.45
CA PHE A 41 20.66 13.97 -4.96
C PHE A 41 20.26 13.79 -6.43
N LEU A 42 21.17 13.29 -7.27
CA LEU A 42 20.81 12.94 -8.65
C LEU A 42 19.73 11.85 -8.68
N GLY A 43 19.86 10.82 -7.84
CA GLY A 43 18.85 9.78 -7.67
C GLY A 43 17.48 10.36 -7.31
N PHE A 44 17.42 11.22 -6.28
CA PHE A 44 16.23 11.95 -5.83
C PHE A 44 15.61 12.78 -6.95
N LEU A 45 16.42 13.56 -7.68
CA LEU A 45 15.94 14.35 -8.81
C LEU A 45 15.29 13.44 -9.86
N LEU A 46 15.96 12.38 -10.31
CA LEU A 46 15.48 11.47 -11.35
C LEU A 46 14.16 10.75 -10.99
N ILE A 47 13.85 10.59 -9.69
CA ILE A 47 12.59 10.00 -9.22
C ILE A 47 11.65 11.04 -8.60
N GLY A 48 11.94 12.34 -8.78
CA GLY A 48 11.25 13.43 -8.11
C GLY A 48 9.75 13.43 -8.37
N PHE A 49 9.32 13.02 -9.56
CA PHE A 49 7.92 12.94 -9.97
C PHE A 49 7.09 12.01 -9.07
N TRP A 50 7.73 11.03 -8.45
CA TRP A 50 7.10 10.07 -7.56
C TRP A 50 7.43 10.36 -6.09
N LEU A 51 8.72 10.61 -5.78
CA LEU A 51 9.17 10.73 -4.40
C LEU A 51 8.70 12.04 -3.74
N VAL A 52 8.63 13.16 -4.49
CA VAL A 52 8.18 14.44 -3.95
C VAL A 52 6.70 14.38 -3.55
N PRO A 53 5.76 13.96 -4.43
CA PRO A 53 4.37 13.78 -4.03
C PRO A 53 4.20 12.75 -2.93
N PHE A 54 4.92 11.64 -2.98
CA PHE A 54 4.83 10.59 -1.95
C PHE A 54 5.18 11.12 -0.56
N VAL A 55 6.35 11.75 -0.39
CA VAL A 55 6.80 12.26 0.92
C VAL A 55 5.90 13.37 1.44
N LEU A 56 5.52 14.31 0.58
CA LEU A 56 4.69 15.46 0.99
C LEU A 56 3.22 15.09 1.23
N ARG A 57 2.77 13.89 0.82
CA ARG A 57 1.41 13.40 1.02
C ARG A 57 1.32 12.14 1.86
N LEU A 58 2.34 11.82 2.65
CA LEU A 58 2.31 10.67 3.58
C LEU A 58 1.10 10.72 4.53
N GLU A 59 0.59 11.90 4.85
CA GLU A 59 -0.63 12.06 5.64
C GLU A 59 -1.89 11.45 5.01
N TYR A 60 -1.90 11.16 3.70
CA TYR A 60 -2.99 10.47 2.99
C TYR A 60 -2.70 8.98 2.76
N SER A 61 -1.70 8.42 3.43
CA SER A 61 -1.46 6.97 3.48
C SER A 61 -2.03 6.36 4.76
N THR A 62 -2.20 5.05 4.78
CA THR A 62 -2.52 4.30 6.00
C THR A 62 -1.27 3.53 6.44
N PRO A 63 -0.62 3.92 7.57
CA PRO A 63 0.56 3.22 8.07
C PRO A 63 0.28 1.75 8.34
N TYR A 64 1.25 0.87 8.08
CA TYR A 64 1.16 -0.55 8.42
C TYR A 64 2.28 -0.88 9.40
N ALA A 65 2.07 -0.48 10.66
CA ALA A 65 3.02 -0.61 11.75
C ALA A 65 2.94 -2.01 12.41
N PHE A 66 2.96 -3.06 11.59
CA PHE A 66 2.94 -4.43 12.07
C PHE A 66 4.32 -4.86 12.54
N ARG A 67 4.38 -5.49 13.71
CA ARG A 67 5.58 -6.16 14.23
C ARG A 67 5.43 -7.66 14.04
N TRP A 68 6.34 -8.27 13.30
CA TRP A 68 6.38 -9.71 13.13
C TRP A 68 6.80 -10.37 14.44
N ILE A 69 5.96 -11.29 14.91
CA ILE A 69 6.24 -12.12 16.08
C ILE A 69 6.60 -13.51 15.58
N TYR A 70 7.85 -13.90 15.76
CA TYR A 70 8.32 -15.22 15.38
C TYR A 70 7.76 -16.28 16.32
N SER A 71 7.20 -17.34 15.76
CA SER A 71 6.76 -18.52 16.52
C SER A 71 7.95 -19.41 16.85
N ASN A 72 8.91 -19.53 15.94
CA ASN A 72 10.18 -20.19 16.14
C ASN A 72 11.33 -19.31 15.60
N PRO A 73 11.87 -18.39 16.44
CA PRO A 73 12.91 -17.45 16.01
C PRO A 73 14.11 -18.12 15.36
N ARG A 74 14.54 -19.29 15.85
CA ARG A 74 15.68 -20.04 15.29
C ARG A 74 15.41 -20.40 13.84
N ARG A 75 14.30 -21.09 13.56
CA ARG A 75 13.98 -21.61 12.22
C ARG A 75 13.52 -20.52 11.25
N GLU A 76 12.91 -19.44 11.74
CA GLU A 76 12.43 -18.35 10.88
C GLU A 76 13.55 -17.35 10.52
N ILE A 77 14.44 -17.01 11.46
CA ILE A 77 15.56 -16.10 11.20
C ILE A 77 16.70 -16.82 10.47
N LEU A 78 17.03 -18.05 10.91
CA LEU A 78 18.11 -18.89 10.37
C LEU A 78 17.60 -20.31 10.10
N PRO A 79 16.82 -20.51 9.01
CA PRO A 79 16.34 -21.84 8.62
C PRO A 79 17.51 -22.80 8.39
N ASP A 80 17.24 -24.10 8.53
CA ASP A 80 18.26 -25.17 8.49
C ASP A 80 19.09 -25.14 7.18
N ILE A 81 18.44 -24.78 6.06
CA ILE A 81 19.09 -24.57 4.76
C ILE A 81 20.21 -23.52 4.79
N LEU A 82 20.10 -22.50 5.66
CA LEU A 82 21.08 -21.42 5.81
C LEU A 82 22.19 -21.73 6.83
N LEU A 83 22.11 -22.83 7.58
CA LEU A 83 23.03 -23.11 8.68
C LEU A 83 24.51 -23.22 8.27
N PRO A 84 24.89 -23.92 7.17
CA PRO A 84 26.30 -23.97 6.76
C PRO A 84 26.84 -22.58 6.40
N PHE A 85 26.02 -21.77 5.74
CA PHE A 85 26.38 -20.40 5.37
C PHE A 85 26.55 -19.53 6.62
N PHE A 86 25.70 -19.69 7.63
CA PHE A 86 25.87 -19.00 8.90
C PHE A 86 27.20 -19.35 9.58
N VAL A 87 27.55 -20.64 9.70
CA VAL A 87 28.83 -21.06 10.29
C VAL A 87 30.02 -20.51 9.51
N LEU A 88 29.99 -20.63 8.17
CA LEU A 88 31.03 -20.06 7.31
C LEU A 88 31.09 -18.53 7.41
N SER A 89 29.97 -17.85 7.60
CA SER A 89 29.95 -16.40 7.76
C SER A 89 30.63 -15.96 9.06
N LEU A 90 30.44 -16.68 10.17
CA LEU A 90 31.14 -16.41 11.44
C LEU A 90 32.65 -16.56 11.27
N LEU A 91 33.09 -17.62 10.58
CA LEU A 91 34.49 -17.80 10.22
C LEU A 91 34.99 -16.65 9.32
N GLY A 92 34.20 -16.25 8.33
CA GLY A 92 34.51 -15.13 7.45
C GLY A 92 34.70 -13.81 8.19
N ILE A 93 33.83 -13.52 9.16
CA ILE A 93 33.94 -12.33 10.04
C ILE A 93 35.21 -12.40 10.89
N ALA A 94 35.50 -13.56 11.52
CA ALA A 94 36.71 -13.72 12.33
C ALA A 94 37.99 -13.52 11.48
N VAL A 95 38.03 -14.10 10.28
CA VAL A 95 39.14 -13.93 9.34
C VAL A 95 39.24 -12.48 8.86
N SER A 96 38.11 -11.80 8.59
CA SER A 96 38.13 -10.41 8.14
C SER A 96 38.64 -9.45 9.23
N LEU A 97 38.34 -9.70 10.50
CA LEU A 97 38.86 -8.91 11.61
C LEU A 97 40.39 -9.03 11.70
N LYS A 98 40.93 -10.25 11.54
CA LYS A 98 42.37 -10.50 11.50
C LYS A 98 43.05 -9.82 10.31
N LEU A 99 42.44 -9.92 9.11
CA LEU A 99 42.99 -9.36 7.87
C LEU A 99 42.63 -7.88 7.65
N ARG A 100 41.78 -7.30 8.51
CA ARG A 100 41.23 -5.94 8.41
C ARG A 100 40.57 -5.66 7.05
N ASP A 101 39.85 -6.64 6.50
CA ASP A 101 39.21 -6.52 5.20
C ASP A 101 37.93 -5.67 5.30
N LYS A 102 38.01 -4.42 4.83
CA LYS A 102 36.91 -3.46 4.85
C LYS A 102 35.67 -3.92 4.07
N ARG A 103 35.82 -4.82 3.09
CA ARG A 103 34.68 -5.30 2.28
C ARG A 103 33.73 -6.15 3.13
N ILE A 104 34.27 -6.99 3.99
CA ILE A 104 33.47 -7.80 4.91
C ILE A 104 32.91 -6.93 6.04
N HIS A 105 33.67 -5.95 6.52
CA HIS A 105 33.16 -4.98 7.49
C HIS A 105 31.95 -4.19 6.96
N PHE A 106 31.93 -3.87 5.66
CA PHE A 106 30.75 -3.27 5.01
C PHE A 106 29.53 -4.21 5.11
N PHE A 107 29.67 -5.49 4.76
CA PHE A 107 28.55 -6.44 4.87
C PHE A 107 28.09 -6.64 6.32
N VAL A 108 29.00 -6.69 7.29
CA VAL A 108 28.66 -6.73 8.72
C VAL A 108 27.92 -5.47 9.16
N PHE A 109 28.39 -4.29 8.73
CA PHE A 109 27.69 -3.02 8.99
C PHE A 109 26.27 -3.04 8.41
N THR A 110 26.11 -3.56 7.19
CA THR A 110 24.82 -3.73 6.53
C THR A 110 23.88 -4.70 7.27
N ILE A 111 24.41 -5.76 7.89
CA ILE A 111 23.63 -6.62 8.80
C ILE A 111 23.12 -5.81 9.99
N ILE A 112 24.00 -5.02 10.63
CA ILE A 112 23.63 -4.18 11.78
C ILE A 112 22.54 -3.17 11.38
N VAL A 113 22.68 -2.52 10.23
CA VAL A 113 21.65 -1.61 9.67
C VAL A 113 20.30 -2.32 9.50
N SER A 114 20.30 -3.55 8.99
CA SER A 114 19.08 -4.33 8.83
C SER A 114 18.41 -4.67 10.17
N ILE A 115 19.20 -5.00 11.19
CA ILE A 115 18.71 -5.25 12.55
C ILE A 115 18.12 -3.97 13.14
N ILE A 116 18.79 -2.82 12.99
CA ILE A 116 18.27 -1.52 13.45
C ILE A 116 16.93 -1.23 12.77
N PHE A 117 16.84 -1.40 11.45
CA PHE A 117 15.59 -1.16 10.74
C PHE A 117 14.48 -2.12 11.11
N TYR A 118 14.78 -3.39 11.40
CA TYR A 118 13.80 -4.33 11.92
C TYR A 118 13.11 -3.79 13.20
N PHE A 119 13.86 -3.16 14.11
CA PHE A 119 13.27 -2.58 15.32
C PHE A 119 12.65 -1.19 15.10
N LEU A 120 13.18 -0.40 14.15
CA LEU A 120 12.74 0.97 13.90
C LEU A 120 11.53 1.05 12.95
N SER A 121 11.32 0.06 12.09
CA SER A 121 10.30 0.11 11.04
C SER A 121 8.86 0.32 11.53
N PRO A 122 8.41 -0.24 12.68
CA PRO A 122 7.05 0.05 13.14
C PRO A 122 6.85 1.53 13.47
N LEU A 123 7.91 2.23 13.94
CA LEU A 123 7.89 3.67 14.19
C LEU A 123 7.83 4.49 12.90
N LEU A 124 8.31 3.91 11.79
CA LEU A 124 8.23 4.50 10.44
C LEU A 124 6.93 4.12 9.72
N GLY A 125 6.04 3.34 10.34
CA GLY A 125 4.80 2.87 9.74
C GLY A 125 4.98 1.81 8.65
N VAL A 126 6.10 1.08 8.67
CA VAL A 126 6.47 0.05 7.70
C VAL A 126 6.76 -1.30 8.38
N VAL A 127 6.69 -2.38 7.61
CA VAL A 127 6.78 -3.76 8.12
C VAL A 127 8.22 -4.17 8.41
N ASP A 128 8.48 -4.69 9.61
CA ASP A 128 9.80 -5.10 10.09
C ASP A 128 10.41 -6.31 9.38
N ILE A 129 9.64 -7.36 9.15
CA ILE A 129 10.14 -8.63 8.60
C ILE A 129 10.83 -8.45 7.24
N ARG A 130 10.51 -7.38 6.51
CA ARG A 130 11.12 -7.07 5.20
C ARG A 130 12.61 -6.71 5.28
N PHE A 131 13.16 -6.49 6.47
CA PHE A 131 14.60 -6.28 6.66
C PHE A 131 15.39 -7.56 6.98
N LEU A 132 14.72 -8.65 7.36
CA LEU A 132 15.38 -9.94 7.65
C LEU A 132 16.08 -10.54 6.41
N PRO A 133 15.51 -10.52 5.19
CA PRO A 133 16.17 -11.08 4.01
C PRO A 133 17.54 -10.44 3.71
N PHE A 134 17.74 -9.17 4.05
CA PHE A 134 19.05 -8.53 3.89
C PHE A 134 20.10 -9.14 4.81
N ILE A 135 19.74 -9.50 6.04
CA ILE A 135 20.63 -10.21 6.97
C ILE A 135 21.03 -11.55 6.37
N GLN A 136 20.05 -12.35 5.95
CA GLN A 136 20.26 -13.68 5.38
C GLN A 136 21.13 -13.61 4.11
N LEU A 137 20.89 -12.65 3.23
CA LEU A 137 21.68 -12.43 2.02
C LEU A 137 23.13 -12.07 2.35
N MET A 138 23.36 -11.14 3.28
CA MET A 138 24.72 -10.75 3.68
C MET A 138 25.48 -11.90 4.31
N LEU A 139 24.83 -12.74 5.13
CA LEU A 139 25.46 -13.94 5.69
C LEU A 139 25.92 -14.90 4.59
N CYS A 140 25.09 -15.12 3.56
CA CYS A 140 25.46 -15.95 2.41
C CYS A 140 26.65 -15.37 1.62
N ILE A 141 26.71 -14.04 1.43
CA ILE A 141 27.83 -13.37 0.77
C ILE A 141 29.11 -13.50 1.59
N ILE A 142 29.04 -13.29 2.92
CA ILE A 142 30.20 -13.41 3.81
C ILE A 142 30.68 -14.87 3.88
N ALA A 143 29.80 -15.86 3.80
CA ALA A 143 30.16 -17.28 3.80
C ALA A 143 31.13 -17.68 2.67
N ALA A 144 31.08 -16.98 1.53
CA ALA A 144 31.99 -17.21 0.42
C ALA A 144 33.42 -16.70 0.67
N TYR A 145 33.60 -15.76 1.61
CA TYR A 145 34.89 -15.12 1.89
C TYR A 145 35.98 -16.07 2.40
N PRO A 146 35.78 -16.88 3.47
CA PRO A 146 36.82 -17.78 3.96
C PRO A 146 37.17 -18.86 2.94
N ILE A 147 36.18 -19.32 2.15
CA ILE A 147 36.39 -20.23 1.03
C ILE A 147 37.32 -19.60 -0.01
N GLY A 148 37.02 -18.37 -0.44
CA GLY A 148 37.85 -17.63 -1.39
C GLY A 148 39.28 -17.48 -0.89
N LYS A 149 39.47 -17.16 0.39
CA LYS A 149 40.79 -17.05 1.03
C LYS A 149 41.56 -18.37 1.08
N LEU A 150 40.87 -19.49 1.26
CA LEU A 150 41.49 -20.81 1.17
C LEU A 150 41.94 -21.12 -0.27
N LEU A 151 41.10 -20.79 -1.25
CA LEU A 151 41.34 -21.10 -2.67
C LEU A 151 42.37 -20.18 -3.34
N GLU A 152 42.67 -18.99 -2.78
CA GLU A 152 43.74 -18.10 -3.26
C GLU A 152 45.10 -18.81 -3.40
N ARG A 153 45.33 -19.88 -2.62
CA ARG A 153 46.59 -20.63 -2.60
C ARG A 153 46.60 -21.87 -3.49
N VAL A 154 45.50 -22.16 -4.18
CA VAL A 154 45.30 -23.39 -4.97
C VAL A 154 45.38 -23.08 -6.47
N ARG A 155 46.27 -23.75 -7.20
CA ARG A 155 46.48 -23.52 -8.66
C ARG A 155 45.25 -23.83 -9.52
N VAL A 156 44.40 -24.76 -9.09
CA VAL A 156 43.16 -25.20 -9.77
C VAL A 156 41.90 -24.72 -9.04
N SER A 157 41.93 -23.51 -8.51
CA SER A 157 40.82 -22.90 -7.74
C SER A 157 39.48 -22.88 -8.48
N TRP A 158 39.49 -22.77 -9.82
CA TRP A 158 38.28 -22.81 -10.64
C TRP A 158 37.50 -24.12 -10.52
N LEU A 159 38.19 -25.27 -10.40
CA LEU A 159 37.55 -26.59 -10.25
C LEU A 159 36.85 -26.68 -8.88
N PHE A 160 37.49 -26.18 -7.83
CA PHE A 160 36.89 -26.11 -6.50
C PHE A 160 35.66 -25.19 -6.47
N SER A 161 35.67 -24.07 -7.19
CA SER A 161 34.48 -23.22 -7.32
C SER A 161 33.31 -23.98 -7.94
N ILE A 162 33.54 -24.79 -8.98
CA ILE A 162 32.50 -25.64 -9.59
C ILE A 162 31.99 -26.67 -8.58
N ILE A 163 32.90 -27.35 -7.87
CA ILE A 163 32.53 -28.33 -6.83
C ILE A 163 31.67 -27.68 -5.75
N ILE A 164 32.02 -26.48 -5.29
CA ILE A 164 31.27 -25.76 -4.26
C ILE A 164 29.89 -25.36 -4.76
N VAL A 165 29.76 -24.92 -6.02
CA VAL A 165 28.46 -24.67 -6.64
C VAL A 165 27.62 -25.94 -6.67
N LEU A 166 28.18 -27.08 -7.09
CA LEU A 166 27.46 -28.36 -7.12
C LEU A 166 27.04 -28.81 -5.72
N ILE A 167 27.94 -28.74 -4.72
CA ILE A 167 27.61 -29.03 -3.32
C ILE A 167 26.50 -28.12 -2.82
N THR A 168 26.56 -26.83 -3.13
CA THR A 168 25.54 -25.85 -2.75
C THR A 168 24.19 -26.19 -3.39
N LEU A 169 24.16 -26.53 -4.68
CA LEU A 169 22.94 -26.94 -5.37
C LEU A 169 22.34 -28.21 -4.75
N VAL A 170 23.15 -29.24 -4.50
CA VAL A 170 22.69 -30.48 -3.84
C VAL A 170 22.20 -30.22 -2.42
N TRP A 171 22.88 -29.34 -1.67
CA TRP A 171 22.46 -28.95 -0.32
C TRP A 171 21.12 -28.23 -0.35
N VAL A 172 20.95 -27.25 -1.23
CA VAL A 172 19.70 -26.50 -1.39
C VAL A 172 18.57 -27.43 -1.79
N GLU A 173 18.78 -28.30 -2.78
CA GLU A 173 17.77 -29.26 -3.25
C GLU A 173 17.31 -30.22 -2.14
N ARG A 174 18.22 -30.68 -1.28
CA ARG A 174 17.87 -31.58 -0.16
C ARG A 174 17.17 -30.90 1.00
N ASN A 175 17.32 -29.58 1.15
CA ASN A 175 16.82 -28.83 2.30
C ASN A 175 15.69 -27.86 1.94
N VAL A 176 15.38 -27.67 0.66
CA VAL A 176 14.23 -26.90 0.23
C VAL A 176 12.95 -27.64 0.65
N THR A 177 11.99 -26.90 1.18
CA THR A 177 10.76 -27.49 1.74
C THR A 177 9.55 -27.16 0.87
N TYR A 178 8.77 -26.15 1.25
CA TYR A 178 7.52 -25.80 0.58
C TYR A 178 7.71 -24.91 -0.67
N ILE A 179 8.93 -24.44 -0.95
CA ILE A 179 9.18 -23.48 -2.04
C ILE A 179 8.79 -24.03 -3.43
N PRO A 180 9.11 -25.28 -3.83
CA PRO A 180 8.66 -25.80 -5.13
C PRO A 180 7.14 -25.85 -5.26
N PHE A 181 6.45 -26.27 -4.19
CA PHE A 181 4.99 -26.22 -4.12
C PHE A 181 4.48 -24.78 -4.22
N TRP A 182 5.05 -23.85 -3.46
CA TRP A 182 4.67 -22.45 -3.47
C TRP A 182 4.87 -21.81 -4.86
N ILE A 183 5.99 -22.09 -5.54
CA ILE A 183 6.23 -21.63 -6.91
C ILE A 183 5.16 -22.21 -7.83
N LYS A 184 4.96 -23.53 -7.84
CA LYS A 184 3.94 -24.15 -8.68
C LYS A 184 2.56 -23.53 -8.42
N TRP A 185 2.16 -23.41 -7.16
CA TRP A 185 0.90 -22.82 -6.75
C TRP A 185 0.73 -21.38 -7.26
N ASN A 186 1.73 -20.53 -7.13
CA ASN A 186 1.58 -19.12 -7.53
C ASN A 186 1.70 -18.91 -9.05
N TYR A 187 2.36 -19.82 -9.78
CA TYR A 187 2.65 -19.66 -11.20
C TYR A 187 1.81 -20.57 -12.13
N GLU A 188 1.04 -21.52 -11.60
CA GLU A 188 0.16 -22.37 -12.42
C GLU A 188 -1.13 -21.67 -12.90
N GLY A 189 -1.40 -20.43 -12.46
CA GLY A 189 -2.57 -19.65 -12.87
C GLY A 189 -3.83 -19.97 -12.07
N PHE A 190 -4.87 -19.13 -12.21
CA PHE A 190 -6.17 -19.31 -11.54
C PHE A 190 -6.95 -20.47 -12.15
N GLU A 191 -6.78 -20.70 -13.44
CA GLU A 191 -7.48 -21.69 -14.26
C GLU A 191 -7.18 -23.13 -13.85
N ASN A 192 -6.01 -23.35 -13.24
CA ASN A 192 -5.59 -24.66 -12.74
C ASN A 192 -5.97 -24.88 -11.27
N LYS A 193 -6.73 -23.96 -10.66
CA LYS A 193 -7.12 -24.04 -9.25
C LYS A 193 -8.39 -24.86 -9.04
N PRO A 194 -8.49 -25.63 -7.94
CA PRO A 194 -9.68 -26.43 -7.67
C PRO A 194 -11.00 -25.66 -7.71
N LEU A 195 -11.00 -24.40 -7.27
CA LEU A 195 -12.20 -23.56 -7.20
C LEU A 195 -12.39 -22.67 -8.44
N TRP A 196 -11.60 -22.85 -9.50
CA TRP A 196 -11.64 -21.99 -10.69
C TRP A 196 -13.03 -21.86 -11.27
N GLU A 197 -13.72 -22.97 -11.49
CA GLU A 197 -15.01 -22.96 -12.18
C GLU A 197 -16.08 -22.22 -11.38
N THR A 198 -16.15 -22.44 -10.07
CA THR A 198 -17.06 -21.69 -9.21
C THR A 198 -16.68 -20.21 -9.15
N PHE A 199 -15.39 -19.90 -9.00
CA PHE A 199 -14.89 -18.52 -8.99
C PHE A 199 -15.25 -17.78 -10.30
N ARG A 200 -15.07 -18.43 -11.46
CA ARG A 200 -15.46 -17.92 -12.78
C ARG A 200 -16.95 -17.61 -12.82
N ARG A 201 -17.81 -18.55 -12.39
CA ARG A 201 -19.28 -18.37 -12.37
C ARG A 201 -19.74 -17.21 -11.48
N VAL A 202 -19.12 -17.05 -10.29
CA VAL A 202 -19.41 -15.90 -9.41
C VAL A 202 -19.04 -14.59 -10.09
N ASN A 203 -17.85 -14.50 -10.69
CA ASN A 203 -17.40 -13.30 -11.42
C ASN A 203 -18.26 -13.01 -12.65
N GLU A 204 -18.75 -14.03 -13.35
CA GLU A 204 -19.68 -13.89 -14.47
C GLU A 204 -21.05 -13.37 -14.03
N PHE A 205 -21.57 -13.87 -12.90
CA PHE A 205 -22.84 -13.40 -12.34
C PHE A 205 -22.77 -11.93 -11.94
N VAL A 206 -21.72 -11.53 -11.24
CA VAL A 206 -21.57 -10.14 -10.80
C VAL A 206 -21.02 -9.21 -11.88
N LYS A 207 -20.82 -9.68 -13.12
CA LYS A 207 -20.15 -8.93 -14.18
C LYS A 207 -20.76 -7.54 -14.38
N GLY A 208 -19.89 -6.54 -14.56
CA GLY A 208 -20.27 -5.16 -14.82
C GLY A 208 -19.05 -4.29 -15.05
N SER A 209 -19.10 -3.08 -14.55
CA SER A 209 -18.06 -2.06 -14.68
C SER A 209 -17.79 -1.37 -13.35
N TYR A 210 -16.76 -0.54 -13.30
CA TYR A 210 -16.47 0.30 -12.14
C TYR A 210 -17.56 1.36 -11.87
N LYS A 211 -18.46 1.61 -12.84
CA LYS A 211 -19.59 2.57 -12.72
C LYS A 211 -20.75 1.99 -11.91
N ASP A 212 -20.86 0.68 -11.88
CA ASP A 212 -21.90 0.01 -11.14
C ASP A 212 -21.56 0.00 -9.63
N PRO A 213 -22.52 -0.28 -8.74
CA PRO A 213 -22.24 -0.44 -7.33
C PRO A 213 -21.12 -1.45 -7.05
N ARG A 214 -20.58 -1.44 -5.84
CA ARG A 214 -19.47 -2.30 -5.48
C ARG A 214 -19.95 -3.68 -5.06
N VAL A 215 -19.05 -4.65 -5.17
CA VAL A 215 -19.24 -6.02 -4.68
C VAL A 215 -18.23 -6.26 -3.57
N ILE A 216 -18.73 -6.76 -2.44
CA ILE A 216 -17.92 -7.18 -1.30
C ILE A 216 -17.99 -8.71 -1.17
N PHE A 217 -17.00 -9.29 -0.52
CA PHE A 217 -16.91 -10.71 -0.25
C PHE A 217 -16.57 -10.91 1.22
N GLU A 218 -17.10 -11.96 1.83
CA GLU A 218 -16.71 -12.43 3.16
C GLU A 218 -15.22 -12.73 3.19
N HIS A 219 -14.50 -12.29 4.23
CA HIS A 219 -13.12 -12.69 4.41
C HIS A 219 -13.03 -14.16 4.84
N SER A 220 -12.39 -15.00 4.03
CA SER A 220 -12.17 -16.41 4.36
C SER A 220 -10.89 -16.98 3.76
N GLN A 221 -10.20 -17.83 4.54
CA GLN A 221 -9.09 -18.64 4.03
C GLN A 221 -9.55 -19.67 2.98
N PHE A 222 -10.86 -19.97 2.93
CA PHE A 222 -11.42 -20.89 1.95
C PHE A 222 -11.14 -20.46 0.50
N HIS A 223 -11.08 -19.15 0.24
CA HIS A 223 -10.78 -18.62 -1.09
C HIS A 223 -9.39 -19.02 -1.60
N ASP A 224 -8.47 -19.49 -0.74
CA ASP A 224 -7.17 -20.01 -1.17
C ASP A 224 -7.32 -21.13 -2.21
N LYS A 225 -8.42 -21.89 -2.20
CA LYS A 225 -8.70 -22.89 -3.26
C LYS A 225 -8.89 -22.30 -4.65
N ALA A 226 -9.08 -20.98 -4.78
CA ALA A 226 -9.05 -20.22 -6.04
C ALA A 226 -7.65 -19.63 -6.36
N GLY A 227 -6.63 -19.93 -5.55
CA GLY A 227 -5.23 -19.53 -5.72
C GLY A 227 -4.70 -18.58 -4.64
N THR A 228 -5.58 -17.89 -3.91
CA THR A 228 -5.21 -16.98 -2.81
C THR A 228 -6.43 -16.70 -1.92
N PRO A 229 -6.28 -16.54 -0.60
CA PRO A 229 -7.38 -16.11 0.27
C PRO A 229 -7.97 -14.73 -0.13
N ARG A 230 -7.25 -13.98 -0.97
CA ARG A 230 -7.62 -12.64 -1.45
C ARG A 230 -8.17 -12.66 -2.88
N ALA A 231 -8.65 -13.81 -3.37
CA ALA A 231 -9.05 -13.98 -4.77
C ALA A 231 -10.05 -12.92 -5.24
N PHE A 232 -11.05 -12.60 -4.44
CA PHE A 232 -12.09 -11.62 -4.82
C PHE A 232 -11.63 -10.15 -4.79
N GLU A 233 -10.43 -9.83 -4.29
CA GLU A 233 -9.84 -8.50 -4.52
C GLU A 233 -9.58 -8.22 -6.01
N SER A 234 -9.52 -9.29 -6.82
CA SER A 234 -9.35 -9.21 -8.26
C SER A 234 -10.68 -9.16 -9.05
N LEU A 235 -11.81 -8.91 -8.38
CA LEU A 235 -13.10 -8.61 -9.02
C LEU A 235 -12.99 -7.58 -10.16
N PRO A 236 -12.21 -6.48 -10.06
CA PRO A 236 -12.05 -5.54 -11.17
C PRO A 236 -11.46 -6.17 -12.43
N LEU A 237 -10.60 -7.19 -12.29
CA LEU A 237 -10.01 -7.91 -13.40
C LEU A 237 -10.97 -8.94 -14.01
N PHE A 238 -11.62 -9.74 -13.18
CA PHE A 238 -12.42 -10.90 -13.64
C PHE A 238 -13.88 -10.57 -13.97
N SER A 239 -14.48 -9.61 -13.26
CA SER A 239 -15.89 -9.21 -13.44
C SER A 239 -16.04 -7.79 -13.99
N GLY A 240 -15.00 -6.96 -13.93
CA GLY A 240 -15.07 -5.52 -14.21
C GLY A 240 -15.68 -4.68 -13.08
N ARG A 241 -16.25 -5.30 -12.04
CA ARG A 241 -16.83 -4.60 -10.88
C ARG A 241 -15.77 -4.14 -9.89
N SER A 242 -16.05 -3.01 -9.26
CA SER A 242 -15.28 -2.49 -8.13
C SER A 242 -15.52 -3.31 -6.85
N THR A 243 -14.47 -3.44 -6.04
CA THR A 243 -14.50 -3.96 -4.65
C THR A 243 -13.74 -2.99 -3.73
N TYR A 244 -13.61 -3.28 -2.42
CA TYR A 244 -12.92 -2.38 -1.47
C TYR A 244 -11.57 -2.89 -1.00
N GLU A 245 -11.45 -4.18 -0.76
CA GLU A 245 -10.18 -4.75 -0.38
C GLU A 245 -9.24 -4.73 -1.57
N GLY A 246 -7.99 -4.38 -1.31
CA GLY A 246 -6.95 -4.36 -2.33
C GLY A 246 -5.59 -4.69 -1.73
N LEU A 247 -4.73 -5.30 -2.55
CA LEU A 247 -3.41 -5.80 -2.15
C LEU A 247 -2.60 -4.74 -1.39
N TYR A 248 -2.64 -3.50 -1.88
CA TYR A 248 -1.89 -2.38 -1.35
C TYR A 248 -2.74 -1.48 -0.43
N MET A 249 -3.31 -2.06 0.63
CA MET A 249 -4.15 -1.38 1.63
C MET A 249 -3.59 -0.06 2.22
N GLN A 250 -2.28 0.18 2.12
CA GLN A 250 -1.63 1.40 2.61
C GLN A 250 -1.86 2.63 1.72
N SER A 251 -2.29 2.46 0.46
CA SER A 251 -2.49 3.59 -0.48
C SER A 251 -3.79 4.36 -0.29
N SER A 252 -4.71 3.87 0.54
CA SER A 252 -6.01 4.51 0.74
C SER A 252 -6.23 4.89 2.20
N ILE A 253 -6.70 6.13 2.41
CA ILE A 253 -7.22 6.58 3.70
C ILE A 253 -8.52 5.87 4.10
N SER A 254 -9.20 5.20 3.17
CA SER A 254 -10.43 4.44 3.45
C SER A 254 -10.15 3.07 4.08
N ALA A 255 -8.91 2.57 4.02
CA ALA A 255 -8.58 1.20 4.42
C ALA A 255 -9.03 0.83 5.86
N PRO A 256 -8.85 1.67 6.90
CA PRO A 256 -9.31 1.34 8.25
C PRO A 256 -10.83 1.12 8.33
N PHE A 257 -11.62 1.91 7.59
CA PHE A 257 -13.08 1.80 7.56
C PHE A 257 -13.54 0.55 6.83
N ILE A 258 -12.83 0.19 5.76
CA ILE A 258 -13.08 -1.03 4.98
C ILE A 258 -12.90 -2.26 5.85
N PHE A 259 -11.77 -2.38 6.56
CA PHE A 259 -11.55 -3.51 7.46
C PHE A 259 -12.49 -3.52 8.68
N TYR A 260 -13.00 -2.36 9.09
CA TYR A 260 -14.03 -2.28 10.12
C TYR A 260 -15.32 -2.98 9.67
N PHE A 261 -15.94 -2.55 8.55
CA PHE A 261 -17.18 -3.21 8.10
C PHE A 261 -16.95 -4.63 7.56
N GLN A 262 -15.73 -4.93 7.10
CA GLN A 262 -15.38 -6.30 6.72
C GLN A 262 -15.47 -7.27 7.91
N SER A 263 -15.10 -6.78 9.09
CA SER A 263 -15.24 -7.53 10.35
C SER A 263 -16.70 -7.73 10.76
N GLU A 264 -17.64 -6.92 10.24
CA GLU A 264 -19.07 -7.07 10.50
C GLU A 264 -19.74 -8.08 9.56
N ILE A 265 -19.10 -8.43 8.43
CA ILE A 265 -19.66 -9.35 7.42
C ILE A 265 -18.89 -10.66 7.28
N SER A 266 -17.85 -10.87 8.09
CA SER A 266 -17.01 -12.06 8.03
C SER A 266 -17.01 -12.82 9.35
N GLU A 267 -17.06 -14.15 9.30
CA GLU A 267 -16.84 -15.01 10.47
C GLU A 267 -15.44 -14.77 11.08
N SER A 268 -14.42 -14.68 10.21
CA SER A 268 -13.05 -14.37 10.59
C SER A 268 -12.69 -12.95 10.19
N ALA A 269 -12.69 -12.03 11.16
CA ALA A 269 -12.45 -10.61 10.93
C ALA A 269 -10.99 -10.31 10.52
N PRO A 270 -10.75 -9.72 9.32
CA PRO A 270 -9.42 -9.24 8.95
C PRO A 270 -9.17 -7.86 9.60
N CYS A 271 -8.32 -7.82 10.62
CA CYS A 271 -7.93 -6.56 11.27
C CYS A 271 -6.42 -6.31 11.13
N PRO A 272 -5.91 -5.98 9.93
CA PRO A 272 -4.47 -5.93 9.69
C PRO A 272 -3.79 -4.78 10.43
N PHE A 273 -4.49 -3.68 10.70
CA PHE A 273 -3.87 -2.47 11.24
C PHE A 273 -3.94 -2.41 12.78
N PRO A 274 -2.84 -2.66 13.52
CA PRO A 274 -2.89 -2.74 14.97
C PRO A 274 -3.28 -1.41 15.63
N GLN A 275 -2.96 -0.28 14.99
CA GLN A 275 -3.29 1.05 15.51
C GLN A 275 -4.80 1.41 15.41
N TRP A 276 -5.58 0.62 14.66
CA TRP A 276 -7.03 0.75 14.53
C TRP A 276 -7.78 -0.42 15.21
N SER A 277 -7.04 -1.31 15.87
CA SER A 277 -7.50 -2.53 16.53
C SER A 277 -7.99 -2.26 17.96
N PRO A 278 -8.93 -3.07 18.51
CA PRO A 278 -9.66 -4.13 17.81
C PRO A 278 -10.63 -3.55 16.78
N CYS A 279 -10.74 -4.25 15.66
CA CYS A 279 -11.90 -4.11 14.79
C CYS A 279 -13.15 -4.63 15.52
N THR A 280 -14.30 -4.59 14.87
CA THR A 280 -15.56 -5.07 15.47
C THR A 280 -15.76 -6.58 15.25
N SER A 281 -16.90 -7.10 15.69
CA SER A 281 -17.36 -8.46 15.46
C SER A 281 -18.44 -8.52 14.38
N TYR A 282 -18.72 -9.72 13.89
CA TYR A 282 -19.81 -10.00 12.98
C TYR A 282 -21.13 -9.38 13.45
N ASN A 283 -21.79 -8.62 12.54
CA ASN A 283 -23.11 -8.04 12.73
C ASN A 283 -23.63 -7.52 11.37
N SER A 284 -24.36 -8.35 10.63
CA SER A 284 -24.87 -8.00 9.30
C SER A 284 -25.83 -6.81 9.29
N THR A 285 -26.61 -6.60 10.36
CA THR A 285 -27.55 -5.48 10.48
C THR A 285 -26.83 -4.13 10.59
N LYS A 286 -25.75 -4.06 11.38
CA LYS A 286 -24.88 -2.88 11.43
C LYS A 286 -24.14 -2.67 10.12
N ALA A 287 -23.61 -3.77 9.56
CA ALA A 287 -22.91 -3.75 8.29
C ALA A 287 -23.76 -3.14 7.19
N ALA A 288 -25.06 -3.43 7.12
CA ALA A 288 -25.95 -2.93 6.08
C ALA A 288 -25.86 -1.41 5.88
N LYS A 289 -25.77 -0.63 6.97
CA LYS A 289 -25.60 0.83 6.90
C LYS A 289 -24.24 1.24 6.33
N HIS A 290 -23.16 0.58 6.76
CA HIS A 290 -21.82 0.82 6.22
C HIS A 290 -21.73 0.43 4.74
N LEU A 291 -22.23 -0.75 4.38
CA LEU A 291 -22.26 -1.25 3.02
C LEU A 291 -23.05 -0.29 2.10
N ALA A 292 -24.23 0.18 2.53
CA ALA A 292 -25.02 1.15 1.78
C ALA A 292 -24.28 2.49 1.59
N MET A 293 -23.62 3.01 2.64
CA MET A 293 -22.81 4.23 2.58
C MET A 293 -21.70 4.13 1.53
N PHE A 294 -21.11 2.96 1.39
CA PHE A 294 -20.06 2.71 0.42
C PHE A 294 -20.61 2.28 -0.96
N ASN A 295 -21.93 2.25 -1.19
CA ASN A 295 -22.57 1.83 -2.44
C ASN A 295 -22.32 0.35 -2.79
N VAL A 296 -22.51 -0.56 -1.84
CA VAL A 296 -22.46 -2.02 -2.07
C VAL A 296 -23.79 -2.56 -2.53
N GLU A 297 -23.77 -3.34 -3.62
CA GLU A 297 -24.94 -4.08 -4.08
C GLU A 297 -24.90 -5.55 -3.67
N TYR A 298 -23.77 -6.23 -3.89
CA TYR A 298 -23.66 -7.67 -3.65
C TYR A 298 -22.64 -8.02 -2.58
N ILE A 299 -22.98 -9.02 -1.76
CA ILE A 299 -22.12 -9.69 -0.79
C ILE A 299 -21.94 -11.14 -1.26
N ILE A 300 -20.70 -11.57 -1.41
CA ILE A 300 -20.33 -12.97 -1.68
C ILE A 300 -20.03 -13.65 -0.34
N ALA A 301 -20.92 -14.51 0.14
CA ALA A 301 -20.78 -15.27 1.39
C ALA A 301 -20.28 -16.70 1.14
N VAL A 302 -19.56 -17.28 2.10
CA VAL A 302 -19.00 -18.64 2.01
C VAL A 302 -19.20 -19.48 3.27
N SER A 303 -19.16 -18.90 4.47
CA SER A 303 -19.38 -19.64 5.70
C SER A 303 -20.87 -19.88 5.96
N ASP A 304 -21.21 -21.01 6.57
CA ASP A 304 -22.61 -21.33 6.88
C ASP A 304 -23.21 -20.31 7.85
N MET A 305 -22.44 -19.85 8.84
CA MET A 305 -22.87 -18.79 9.77
C MET A 305 -23.29 -17.52 9.05
N VAL A 306 -22.50 -17.06 8.07
CA VAL A 306 -22.81 -15.82 7.33
C VAL A 306 -23.98 -16.02 6.37
N LYS A 307 -24.06 -17.16 5.68
CA LYS A 307 -25.17 -17.47 4.77
C LYS A 307 -26.51 -17.51 5.52
N ASP A 308 -26.59 -18.23 6.64
CA ASP A 308 -27.81 -18.38 7.45
C ASP A 308 -28.29 -17.02 8.00
N ASP A 309 -27.37 -16.20 8.52
CA ASP A 309 -27.72 -14.87 9.04
C ASP A 309 -28.16 -13.90 7.93
N LEU A 310 -27.49 -13.89 6.77
CA LEU A 310 -27.91 -13.06 5.64
C LEU A 310 -29.26 -13.51 5.05
N GLU A 311 -29.55 -14.81 4.99
CA GLU A 311 -30.84 -15.31 4.50
C GLU A 311 -31.99 -14.94 5.43
N SER A 312 -31.75 -14.97 6.75
CA SER A 312 -32.75 -14.60 7.76
C SER A 312 -32.92 -13.09 7.97
N ASN A 313 -31.98 -12.27 7.48
CA ASN A 313 -31.99 -10.82 7.67
C ASN A 313 -32.75 -10.10 6.54
N GLU A 314 -33.80 -9.37 6.89
CA GLU A 314 -34.69 -8.69 5.94
C GLU A 314 -34.00 -7.66 5.04
N LEU A 315 -32.83 -7.16 5.43
CA LEU A 315 -32.04 -6.19 4.67
C LEU A 315 -31.33 -6.79 3.45
N TYR A 316 -31.30 -8.12 3.35
CA TYR A 316 -30.62 -8.86 2.31
C TYR A 316 -31.60 -9.74 1.51
N GLU A 317 -31.22 -10.06 0.28
CA GLU A 317 -31.97 -10.93 -0.64
C GLU A 317 -31.00 -11.92 -1.29
N LEU A 318 -31.21 -13.22 -1.12
CA LEU A 318 -30.44 -14.23 -1.85
C LEU A 318 -30.79 -14.14 -3.35
N VAL A 319 -29.79 -13.89 -4.19
CA VAL A 319 -29.98 -13.71 -5.64
C VAL A 319 -29.32 -14.79 -6.49
N ALA A 320 -28.32 -15.49 -5.95
CA ALA A 320 -27.68 -16.62 -6.64
C ALA A 320 -26.93 -17.53 -5.65
N SER A 321 -26.81 -18.80 -6.02
CA SER A 321 -26.02 -19.80 -5.29
C SER A 321 -25.11 -20.56 -6.26
N PHE A 322 -23.84 -20.65 -5.90
CA PHE A 322 -22.75 -21.28 -6.63
C PHE A 322 -21.84 -21.99 -5.63
N GLU A 323 -22.20 -23.21 -5.21
CA GLU A 323 -21.49 -23.98 -4.18
C GLU A 323 -19.95 -23.81 -4.28
N PRO A 324 -19.29 -23.29 -3.22
CA PRO A 324 -19.78 -23.05 -1.85
C PRO A 324 -20.21 -21.60 -1.57
N TYR A 325 -20.35 -20.76 -2.60
CA TYR A 325 -20.68 -19.35 -2.46
C TYR A 325 -22.17 -19.07 -2.64
N GLU A 326 -22.67 -18.13 -1.85
CA GLU A 326 -23.98 -17.53 -2.05
C GLU A 326 -23.84 -16.02 -2.20
N ILE A 327 -24.68 -15.45 -3.06
CA ILE A 327 -24.63 -14.04 -3.40
C ILE A 327 -25.91 -13.38 -2.90
N PHE A 328 -25.74 -12.42 -2.00
CA PHE A 328 -26.83 -11.66 -1.41
C PHE A 328 -26.83 -10.23 -1.94
N ARG A 329 -27.99 -9.70 -2.30
CA ARG A 329 -28.19 -8.30 -2.64
C ARG A 329 -28.58 -7.50 -1.40
N LEU A 330 -27.93 -6.35 -1.18
CA LEU A 330 -28.30 -5.39 -0.15
C LEU A 330 -29.51 -4.54 -0.62
N LYS A 331 -30.66 -4.66 0.05
CA LYS A 331 -31.91 -3.99 -0.36
C LYS A 331 -31.90 -2.47 -0.16
N ILE A 332 -31.11 -1.98 0.81
CA ILE A 332 -31.04 -0.55 1.15
C ILE A 332 -29.94 0.20 0.39
N ASN A 333 -29.30 -0.43 -0.60
CA ASN A 333 -28.28 0.22 -1.42
C ASN A 333 -28.88 1.40 -2.20
N PRO A 334 -28.33 2.63 -2.11
CA PRO A 334 -28.81 3.78 -2.88
C PRO A 334 -28.55 3.67 -4.40
N ASN A 335 -27.74 2.69 -4.83
CA ASN A 335 -27.38 2.43 -6.22
C ASN A 335 -26.84 3.67 -6.94
N ARG A 336 -25.94 4.39 -6.28
CA ARG A 336 -25.28 5.60 -6.78
C ARG A 336 -24.08 6.00 -5.91
N TYR A 337 -23.13 6.70 -6.51
CA TYR A 337 -21.95 7.24 -5.84
C TYR A 337 -22.17 8.65 -5.29
N VAL A 338 -23.08 9.42 -5.90
CA VAL A 338 -23.42 10.79 -5.49
C VAL A 338 -24.75 10.80 -4.74
N THR A 339 -24.71 11.22 -3.47
CA THR A 339 -25.88 11.25 -2.58
C THR A 339 -26.02 12.60 -1.87
N VAL A 340 -27.24 12.92 -1.45
CA VAL A 340 -27.52 14.07 -0.58
C VAL A 340 -27.61 13.57 0.86
N PRO A 341 -26.91 14.17 1.83
CA PRO A 341 -26.96 13.71 3.20
C PRO A 341 -28.32 14.00 3.86
N LYS A 342 -28.73 13.15 4.81
CA LYS A 342 -29.98 13.34 5.57
C LYS A 342 -29.92 14.51 6.54
N TYR A 343 -28.72 14.88 6.99
CA TYR A 343 -28.48 15.98 7.92
C TYR A 343 -27.50 16.98 7.32
N LEU A 344 -27.60 18.24 7.76
CA LEU A 344 -26.64 19.27 7.40
C LEU A 344 -25.22 18.87 7.83
N PRO A 345 -24.21 19.01 6.95
CA PRO A 345 -22.83 18.72 7.29
C PRO A 345 -22.33 19.63 8.44
N VAL A 346 -21.56 19.04 9.34
CA VAL A 346 -20.99 19.72 10.51
C VAL A 346 -19.49 19.89 10.29
N ALA A 347 -19.00 21.13 10.32
CA ALA A 347 -17.56 21.37 10.24
C ALA A 347 -16.86 20.89 11.53
N PHE A 348 -15.71 20.25 11.35
CA PHE A 348 -14.91 19.64 12.40
C PHE A 348 -13.42 19.95 12.19
N PRO A 349 -12.59 20.11 13.25
CA PRO A 349 -11.16 20.33 13.12
C PRO A 349 -10.45 19.30 12.23
N ARG A 350 -9.54 19.77 11.36
CA ARG A 350 -8.72 18.88 10.52
C ARG A 350 -7.66 18.11 11.31
N LYS A 351 -7.22 18.64 12.45
CA LYS A 351 -6.25 17.97 13.31
C LYS A 351 -6.80 16.62 13.80
N ASN A 352 -6.02 15.55 13.63
CA ASN A 352 -6.38 14.17 14.01
C ASN A 352 -7.66 13.64 13.34
N TRP A 353 -8.06 14.20 12.19
CA TRP A 353 -9.31 13.86 11.51
C TRP A 353 -9.51 12.36 11.30
N LYS A 354 -8.46 11.60 10.99
CA LYS A 354 -8.58 10.14 10.77
C LYS A 354 -9.12 9.40 11.99
N LYS A 355 -8.62 9.74 13.19
CA LYS A 355 -9.05 9.13 14.44
C LYS A 355 -10.49 9.52 14.77
N VAL A 356 -10.80 10.81 14.65
CA VAL A 356 -12.16 11.31 14.87
C VAL A 356 -13.15 10.66 13.92
N SER A 357 -12.81 10.60 12.64
CA SER A 357 -13.64 9.99 11.60
C SER A 357 -13.85 8.49 11.86
N TYR A 358 -12.83 7.77 12.32
CA TYR A 358 -12.95 6.36 12.69
C TYR A 358 -13.85 6.15 13.90
N GLU A 359 -13.76 6.99 14.94
CA GLU A 359 -14.68 6.93 16.08
C GLU A 359 -16.11 7.34 15.72
N TRP A 360 -16.29 8.29 14.79
CA TRP A 360 -17.59 8.60 14.21
C TRP A 360 -18.18 7.41 13.45
N PHE A 361 -17.35 6.70 12.67
CA PHE A 361 -17.80 5.56 11.88
C PHE A 361 -18.34 4.41 12.74
N LYS A 362 -17.80 4.26 13.94
CA LYS A 362 -18.26 3.26 14.93
C LYS A 362 -19.60 3.61 15.59
N ARG A 363 -20.11 4.83 15.43
CA ARG A 363 -21.27 5.35 16.14
C ARG A 363 -22.51 5.37 15.27
N GLU A 364 -23.37 4.37 15.43
CA GLU A 364 -24.64 4.26 14.72
C GLU A 364 -25.56 5.46 14.92
N ASP A 365 -25.47 6.15 16.06
CA ASP A 365 -26.27 7.33 16.35
C ASP A 365 -25.83 8.57 15.56
N LEU A 366 -24.59 8.60 15.07
CA LEU A 366 -24.00 9.74 14.37
C LEU A 366 -23.77 9.51 12.88
N ILE A 367 -23.82 8.26 12.41
CA ILE A 367 -23.32 7.89 11.09
C ILE A 367 -24.04 8.54 9.90
N ASP A 368 -25.27 9.01 10.12
CA ASP A 368 -26.04 9.77 9.13
C ASP A 368 -25.65 11.27 9.06
N VAL A 369 -24.86 11.79 10.01
CA VAL A 369 -24.44 13.20 10.08
C VAL A 369 -23.01 13.34 9.53
N PRO A 370 -22.82 13.99 8.36
CA PRO A 370 -21.51 14.11 7.75
C PRO A 370 -20.61 15.09 8.51
N LEU A 371 -19.38 14.69 8.84
CA LEU A 371 -18.37 15.56 9.43
C LEU A 371 -17.43 16.06 8.34
N VAL A 372 -17.33 17.39 8.17
CA VAL A 372 -16.43 18.01 7.18
C VAL A 372 -15.16 18.49 7.89
N PHE A 373 -14.02 17.88 7.55
CA PHE A 373 -12.75 18.15 8.21
C PHE A 373 -12.01 19.33 7.57
N THR A 374 -12.16 20.51 8.16
CA THR A 374 -11.69 21.79 7.61
C THR A 374 -11.14 22.72 8.68
N ASP A 375 -10.14 23.52 8.32
CA ASP A 375 -9.64 24.62 9.15
C ASP A 375 -10.48 25.89 8.98
N ASN A 376 -11.27 25.99 7.90
CA ASN A 376 -12.14 27.14 7.63
C ASN A 376 -13.59 26.88 8.07
N ARG A 377 -13.88 27.18 9.34
CA ARG A 377 -15.22 26.97 9.93
C ARG A 377 -16.34 27.77 9.26
N LYS A 378 -16.04 28.92 8.64
CA LYS A 378 -17.05 29.86 8.13
C LYS A 378 -17.79 29.34 6.88
N GLU A 379 -17.30 28.26 6.29
CA GLU A 379 -17.91 27.62 5.13
C GLU A 379 -19.16 26.82 5.47
N PHE A 380 -19.36 26.49 6.75
CA PHE A 380 -20.49 25.70 7.22
C PHE A 380 -21.23 26.43 8.34
N SER A 381 -22.54 26.27 8.37
CA SER A 381 -23.41 26.88 9.41
C SER A 381 -23.30 26.15 10.75
N LEU A 382 -22.93 24.86 10.72
CA LEU A 382 -22.78 24.02 11.89
C LEU A 382 -21.31 23.69 12.13
N TYR A 383 -20.93 23.63 13.40
CA TYR A 383 -19.57 23.31 13.82
C TYR A 383 -19.59 22.55 15.14
N SER A 384 -18.68 21.60 15.30
CA SER A 384 -18.45 20.94 16.59
C SER A 384 -16.98 20.58 16.81
N TYR A 385 -16.59 20.48 18.08
CA TYR A 385 -15.26 20.02 18.52
C TYR A 385 -15.30 18.61 19.13
N SER A 386 -16.48 18.09 19.44
CA SER A 386 -16.69 16.81 20.12
C SER A 386 -17.70 15.96 19.36
N LEU A 387 -17.48 14.64 19.34
CA LEU A 387 -18.47 13.71 18.78
C LEU A 387 -19.73 13.63 19.65
N ASP A 388 -19.64 14.00 20.92
CA ASP A 388 -20.78 13.94 21.84
C ASP A 388 -21.77 15.09 21.63
N ASP A 389 -21.31 16.18 21.03
CA ASP A 389 -22.09 17.41 20.82
C ASP A 389 -22.27 17.71 19.32
N VAL A 390 -22.50 16.68 18.50
CA VAL A 390 -22.74 16.84 17.06
C VAL A 390 -24.21 17.23 16.82
N PRO A 391 -24.50 18.43 16.29
CA PRO A 391 -25.87 18.86 16.04
C PRO A 391 -26.50 18.06 14.88
N LYS A 392 -27.73 17.57 15.10
CA LYS A 392 -28.49 16.79 14.11
C LYS A 392 -29.59 17.65 13.49
N VAL A 393 -29.24 18.50 12.52
CA VAL A 393 -30.20 19.34 11.81
C VAL A 393 -30.60 18.69 10.49
N PRO A 394 -31.87 18.26 10.30
CA PRO A 394 -32.28 17.51 9.12
C PRO A 394 -32.22 18.37 7.84
N LEU A 395 -31.77 17.76 6.75
CA LEU A 395 -31.74 18.32 5.41
C LEU A 395 -32.85 17.65 4.59
N ASN A 396 -34.07 18.15 4.72
CA ASN A 396 -35.27 17.58 4.09
C ASN A 396 -35.41 18.02 2.63
N VAL A 397 -34.45 17.64 1.79
CA VAL A 397 -34.42 18.00 0.37
C VAL A 397 -34.37 16.74 -0.48
N SER A 398 -35.23 16.67 -1.50
CA SER A 398 -35.19 15.61 -2.51
C SER A 398 -34.60 16.16 -3.80
N CYS A 399 -33.54 15.51 -4.29
CA CYS A 399 -32.79 15.94 -5.45
C CYS A 399 -32.79 14.86 -6.52
N ASN A 400 -32.93 15.28 -7.78
CA ASN A 400 -32.74 14.41 -8.93
C ASN A 400 -31.29 14.50 -9.37
N ILE A 401 -30.58 13.38 -9.31
CA ILE A 401 -29.16 13.29 -9.63
C ILE A 401 -28.99 12.26 -10.74
N LYS A 402 -28.28 12.66 -11.80
CA LYS A 402 -27.77 11.74 -12.82
C LYS A 402 -26.26 11.81 -12.78
N GLU A 403 -25.61 10.66 -12.69
CA GLU A 403 -24.16 10.57 -12.57
C GLU A 403 -23.56 9.74 -13.71
N GLU A 404 -22.36 10.12 -14.09
CA GLU A 404 -21.47 9.37 -14.94
C GLU A 404 -20.13 9.23 -14.20
N VAL A 405 -19.78 7.99 -13.86
CA VAL A 405 -18.55 7.65 -13.16
C VAL A 405 -17.51 7.18 -14.18
N GLU A 406 -16.27 7.59 -13.99
CA GLU A 406 -15.05 7.17 -14.67
C GLU A 406 -13.96 6.87 -13.60
N ILE A 407 -12.85 6.25 -13.98
CA ILE A 407 -11.80 5.83 -13.00
C ILE A 407 -11.22 7.04 -12.25
N GLU A 408 -11.00 8.15 -12.96
CA GLU A 408 -10.40 9.37 -12.43
C GLU A 408 -11.32 10.59 -12.60
N GLU A 409 -12.61 10.37 -12.85
CA GLU A 409 -13.56 11.44 -13.13
C GLU A 409 -14.98 11.05 -12.71
N ILE A 410 -15.75 11.99 -12.19
CA ILE A 410 -17.17 11.84 -11.90
C ILE A 410 -17.88 13.10 -12.38
N LYS A 411 -18.83 12.94 -13.28
CA LYS A 411 -19.73 14.01 -13.71
C LYS A 411 -21.10 13.73 -13.13
N PHE A 412 -21.77 14.75 -12.63
CA PHE A 412 -23.17 14.62 -12.27
C PHE A 412 -23.94 15.90 -12.53
N THR A 413 -25.22 15.73 -12.83
CA THR A 413 -26.19 16.83 -12.94
C THR A 413 -27.13 16.77 -11.74
N THR A 414 -27.44 17.92 -11.13
CA THR A 414 -28.35 18.02 -9.99
C THR A 414 -29.25 19.25 -10.10
N ASN A 415 -30.50 19.13 -9.66
CA ASN A 415 -31.42 20.27 -9.52
C ASN A 415 -31.30 20.98 -8.17
N CYS A 416 -30.39 20.55 -7.30
CA CYS A 416 -30.21 21.07 -5.94
C CYS A 416 -28.91 21.87 -5.80
N VAL A 417 -28.82 22.99 -6.50
CA VAL A 417 -27.68 23.92 -6.37
C VAL A 417 -27.64 24.51 -4.96
N GLY A 418 -26.44 24.62 -4.38
CA GLY A 418 -26.23 25.09 -3.00
C GLY A 418 -26.45 24.03 -1.92
N ILE A 419 -26.93 22.84 -2.26
CA ILE A 419 -27.13 21.72 -1.33
C ILE A 419 -25.89 20.81 -1.34
N PRO A 420 -25.39 20.34 -0.18
CA PRO A 420 -24.22 19.46 -0.12
C PRO A 420 -24.48 18.11 -0.80
N HIS A 421 -23.52 17.65 -1.60
CA HIS A 421 -23.50 16.33 -2.23
C HIS A 421 -22.27 15.56 -1.75
N ILE A 422 -22.47 14.34 -1.25
CA ILE A 422 -21.43 13.40 -0.86
C ILE A 422 -21.13 12.49 -2.03
N ILE A 423 -19.84 12.31 -2.31
CA ILE A 423 -19.34 11.38 -3.29
C ILE A 423 -18.67 10.23 -2.53
N SER A 424 -19.21 9.01 -2.63
CA SER A 424 -18.71 7.79 -2.00
C SER A 424 -17.44 7.24 -2.68
N ILE A 425 -16.44 8.12 -2.84
CA ILE A 425 -15.09 7.86 -3.33
C ILE A 425 -14.10 8.52 -2.37
N SER A 426 -12.99 7.83 -2.09
CA SER A 426 -11.93 8.33 -1.19
C SER A 426 -11.42 9.69 -1.64
N TYR A 427 -11.37 10.62 -0.70
CA TYR A 427 -10.76 11.93 -0.88
C TYR A 427 -9.24 11.80 -1.10
N PHE A 428 -8.73 12.67 -1.95
CA PHE A 428 -7.31 12.93 -2.11
C PHE A 428 -7.12 14.38 -2.64
N PRO A 429 -6.05 15.10 -2.28
CA PRO A 429 -5.86 16.50 -2.69
C PRO A 429 -5.81 16.77 -4.20
N ASN A 430 -5.69 15.73 -5.02
CA ASN A 430 -5.62 15.84 -6.49
C ASN A 430 -6.99 15.90 -7.15
N TRP A 431 -8.06 15.58 -6.42
CA TRP A 431 -9.41 15.78 -6.91
C TRP A 431 -9.67 17.27 -7.07
N LYS A 432 -9.95 17.68 -8.31
CA LYS A 432 -10.41 19.01 -8.68
C LYS A 432 -11.89 18.97 -8.98
N VAL A 433 -12.51 20.15 -9.01
CA VAL A 433 -13.93 20.27 -9.30
C VAL A 433 -14.21 21.48 -10.19
N GLU A 434 -15.09 21.29 -11.15
CA GLU A 434 -15.78 22.32 -11.93
C GLU A 434 -17.27 22.29 -11.54
N GLY A 435 -17.92 23.46 -11.48
CA GLY A 435 -19.33 23.56 -11.04
C GLY A 435 -19.53 23.60 -9.51
N ALA A 436 -18.44 23.57 -8.73
CA ALA A 436 -18.43 23.83 -7.29
C ALA A 436 -17.12 24.54 -6.90
N LYS A 437 -17.09 25.15 -5.71
CA LYS A 437 -15.92 25.91 -5.25
C LYS A 437 -14.68 25.06 -4.98
N LYS A 438 -14.86 23.91 -4.31
CA LYS A 438 -13.77 22.99 -3.95
C LYS A 438 -14.31 21.62 -3.53
N VAL A 439 -13.42 20.65 -3.47
CA VAL A 439 -13.67 19.33 -2.90
C VAL A 439 -13.31 19.34 -1.42
N HIS A 440 -14.25 18.95 -0.56
CA HIS A 440 -14.07 18.85 0.88
C HIS A 440 -13.80 17.39 1.30
N LEU A 441 -12.96 17.21 2.32
CA LEU A 441 -12.80 15.92 3.00
C LEU A 441 -13.96 15.75 3.99
N VAL A 442 -14.79 14.73 3.78
CA VAL A 442 -15.94 14.40 4.63
C VAL A 442 -15.79 12.98 5.20
N SER A 443 -16.37 12.73 6.36
CA SER A 443 -16.42 11.38 6.95
C SER A 443 -17.10 10.36 6.02
N PRO A 444 -16.68 9.07 6.01
CA PRO A 444 -15.54 8.53 6.76
C PRO A 444 -14.18 8.96 6.17
N SER A 445 -14.10 9.08 4.84
CA SER A 445 -12.91 9.55 4.12
C SER A 445 -13.27 10.00 2.70
N PHE A 446 -14.53 10.37 2.51
CA PHE A 446 -15.14 10.66 1.22
C PHE A 446 -14.93 12.11 0.81
N MET A 447 -15.45 12.43 -0.37
CA MET A 447 -15.51 13.79 -0.89
C MET A 447 -16.88 14.40 -0.66
N LEU A 448 -16.93 15.71 -0.42
CA LEU A 448 -18.16 16.51 -0.42
C LEU A 448 -17.97 17.74 -1.28
N VAL A 449 -18.98 18.07 -2.07
CA VAL A 449 -19.04 19.32 -2.85
C VAL A 449 -20.37 20.02 -2.60
N ILE A 450 -20.35 21.34 -2.71
CA ILE A 450 -21.57 22.17 -2.70
C ILE A 450 -21.67 22.78 -4.10
N PRO A 451 -22.57 22.29 -4.97
CA PRO A 451 -22.69 22.77 -6.34
C PRO A 451 -23.05 24.25 -6.40
N GLU A 452 -22.37 24.99 -7.28
CA GLU A 452 -22.70 26.36 -7.69
C GLU A 452 -23.40 26.39 -9.05
N ARG A 453 -23.42 25.26 -9.76
CA ARG A 453 -24.09 25.04 -11.05
C ARG A 453 -24.77 23.67 -11.05
N GLU A 454 -25.69 23.46 -11.99
CA GLU A 454 -26.39 22.17 -12.13
C GLU A 454 -25.46 21.04 -12.57
N GLU A 455 -24.49 21.35 -13.44
CA GLU A 455 -23.47 20.41 -13.90
C GLU A 455 -22.20 20.53 -13.05
N VAL A 456 -21.79 19.41 -12.47
CA VAL A 456 -20.57 19.32 -11.64
C VAL A 456 -19.69 18.22 -12.20
N ARG A 457 -18.38 18.51 -12.28
CA ARG A 457 -17.37 17.57 -12.75
C ARG A 457 -16.22 17.52 -11.75
N LEU A 458 -16.03 16.37 -11.11
CA LEU A 458 -14.84 16.06 -10.34
C LEU A 458 -13.86 15.28 -11.21
N PHE A 459 -12.58 15.65 -11.18
CA PHE A 459 -11.56 14.93 -11.94
C PHE A 459 -10.23 14.92 -11.19
N TYR A 460 -9.46 13.85 -11.36
CA TYR A 460 -8.13 13.73 -10.79
C TYR A 460 -7.13 14.48 -11.65
N GLY A 461 -6.27 15.28 -11.02
CA GLY A 461 -5.26 16.04 -11.76
C GLY A 461 -4.04 16.43 -10.94
N ASP A 462 -3.03 16.94 -11.64
CA ASP A 462 -1.81 17.41 -11.00
C ASP A 462 -2.08 18.61 -10.09
N THR A 463 -1.42 18.63 -8.94
CA THR A 463 -1.29 19.82 -8.10
C THR A 463 0.11 20.43 -8.28
N PHE A 464 0.34 21.55 -7.58
CA PHE A 464 1.66 22.17 -7.49
C PHE A 464 2.76 21.20 -7.01
N ILE A 465 2.44 20.28 -6.09
CA ILE A 465 3.37 19.28 -5.55
C ILE A 465 3.82 18.31 -6.66
N ASP A 466 2.88 17.88 -7.50
CA ASP A 466 3.15 16.97 -8.62
C ASP A 466 4.03 17.66 -9.67
N PHE A 467 3.75 18.94 -9.95
CA PHE A 467 4.57 19.76 -10.84
C PHE A 467 6.01 19.94 -10.33
N LEU A 468 6.20 20.21 -9.03
CA LEU A 468 7.55 20.27 -8.43
C LEU A 468 8.31 18.97 -8.60
N GLY A 469 7.65 17.82 -8.42
CA GLY A 469 8.26 16.51 -8.66
C GLY A 469 8.68 16.31 -10.12
N LYS A 470 7.81 16.68 -11.07
CA LYS A 470 8.11 16.61 -12.52
C LYS A 470 9.28 17.53 -12.90
N LEU A 471 9.31 18.76 -12.37
CA LEU A 471 10.44 19.68 -12.57
C LEU A 471 11.75 19.13 -11.99
N ALA A 472 11.73 18.55 -10.79
CA ALA A 472 12.89 17.91 -10.20
C ALA A 472 13.42 16.77 -11.10
N THR A 473 12.50 16.00 -11.70
CA THR A 473 12.84 14.93 -12.65
C THR A 473 13.47 15.47 -13.92
N LEU A 474 12.89 16.51 -14.51
CA LEU A 474 13.45 17.16 -15.69
C LEU A 474 14.87 17.71 -15.40
N ALA A 475 15.05 18.37 -14.25
CA ALA A 475 16.36 18.85 -13.83
C ALA A 475 17.37 17.70 -13.65
N GLY A 476 16.94 16.58 -13.08
CA GLY A 476 17.76 15.37 -12.95
C GLY A 476 18.20 14.78 -14.29
N ILE A 477 17.29 14.72 -15.26
CA ILE A 477 17.58 14.24 -16.62
C ILE A 477 18.56 15.19 -17.31
N LEU A 478 18.32 16.50 -17.27
CA LEU A 478 19.21 17.51 -17.86
C LEU A 478 20.61 17.46 -17.24
N LEU A 479 20.69 17.31 -15.91
CA LEU A 479 21.96 17.15 -15.19
C LEU A 479 22.69 15.87 -15.61
N LEU A 480 21.99 14.74 -15.74
CA LEU A 480 22.57 13.49 -16.20
C LEU A 480 23.10 13.61 -17.64
N CYS A 481 22.30 14.17 -18.55
CA CYS A 481 22.70 14.48 -19.91
C CYS A 481 23.96 15.35 -19.91
N PHE A 482 23.96 16.47 -19.19
CA PHE A 482 25.13 17.36 -19.10
C PHE A 482 26.40 16.63 -18.61
N ILE A 483 26.29 15.80 -17.56
CA ILE A 483 27.42 15.01 -17.04
C ILE A 483 27.92 14.00 -18.09
N THR A 484 27.04 13.34 -18.82
CA THR A 484 27.42 12.37 -19.86
C THR A 484 28.06 13.05 -21.08
N PHE A 485 27.49 14.16 -21.56
CA PHE A 485 28.01 14.92 -22.70
C PHE A 485 29.37 15.57 -22.39
N SER A 486 29.52 16.19 -21.21
CA SER A 486 30.79 16.81 -20.77
C SER A 486 31.94 15.81 -20.58
N ARG A 487 31.63 14.52 -20.41
CA ARG A 487 32.61 13.42 -20.31
C ARG A 487 32.89 12.72 -21.64
N SER A 488 32.07 12.95 -22.67
CA SER A 488 32.29 12.36 -23.99
C SER A 488 33.50 13.02 -24.69
N HIS A 489 34.42 12.22 -25.23
CA HIS A 489 35.65 12.70 -25.87
C HIS A 489 35.38 13.66 -27.06
N LYS A 490 34.23 13.52 -27.73
CA LYS A 490 33.82 14.36 -28.88
C LYS A 490 33.43 15.80 -28.48
N PHE A 491 33.03 16.06 -27.24
CA PHE A 491 32.65 17.42 -26.80
C PHE A 491 33.86 18.20 -26.28
N ARG A 492 34.85 17.52 -25.69
CA ARG A 492 36.16 18.13 -25.33
C ARG A 492 36.94 18.66 -26.53
N SER A 493 36.70 18.15 -27.73
CA SER A 493 37.29 18.67 -28.98
C SER A 493 36.49 19.80 -29.62
N PHE A 494 35.27 20.08 -29.15
CA PHE A 494 34.36 21.09 -29.73
C PHE A 494 34.28 22.39 -28.93
N MET A 495 34.74 22.40 -27.66
CA MET A 495 34.91 23.64 -26.89
C MET A 495 36.29 24.26 -27.19
N PRO A 496 36.36 25.51 -27.69
CA PRO A 496 37.63 26.23 -27.80
C PRO A 496 38.27 26.35 -26.42
N ARG A 497 39.57 26.07 -26.32
CA ARG A 497 40.40 26.42 -25.15
C ARG A 497 40.47 27.95 -25.04
N TYR A 498 39.47 28.58 -24.45
CA TYR A 498 39.58 29.96 -23.98
C TYR A 498 39.23 29.99 -22.51
N ILE A 499 40.30 29.90 -21.70
CA ILE A 499 40.64 30.71 -20.52
C ILE A 499 41.69 29.89 -19.75
N ALA A 500 42.94 30.13 -20.12
CA ALA A 500 44.11 29.93 -19.29
C ALA A 500 45.01 31.15 -19.53
N SER A 501 44.71 32.22 -18.80
CA SER A 501 45.60 33.32 -18.46
C SER A 501 45.14 33.87 -17.11
#